data_AF-A0AAN6YX51-F1
#
_entry.id   AF-A0AAN6YX51-F1
#
_cell.length_a   1.000
_cell.length_b   1.000
_cell.length_c   1.000
_cell.angle_alpha   90.00
_cell.angle_beta   90.00
_cell.angle_gamma   90.00
#
_symmetry.space_group_name_H-M   'P 1'
#
loop_
_entity.id
_entity.type
_entity.pdbx_description
1 polymer ?
#
loop_
_entity_poly.entity_id
_entity_poly.type
_entity_poly.pdbx_seq_one_letter_code
_entity_poly.pdbx_strand_id
1 'polypeptide(L)'
;MAEDRQPPDLVEGATSGDVEDEVHPTAKSAEDRKAAAALSKLDTHADDEAAPGREVDQEAVKNAMNALGGGGADKKETKKVKVDAADVNLLVEELELSKPRATELLKAHDGNALEAMRAYLQPDF
;
A
#
# COMPACT_ATOMS: atom_id res chain seq x y z
N MET A 1 52.89 21.98 30.56
CA MET A 1 51.51 22.45 30.81
C MET A 1 51.04 23.05 29.50
N ALA A 2 50.03 22.58 28.78
CA ALA A 2 49.07 21.49 28.97
C ALA A 2 48.70 20.98 27.56
N GLU A 3 48.70 19.66 27.36
CA GLU A 3 48.04 19.05 26.19
C GLU A 3 46.55 18.97 26.52
N ASP A 4 45.74 19.72 25.78
CA ASP A 4 44.28 19.64 25.86
C ASP A 4 43.84 18.27 25.37
N ARG A 5 43.46 17.43 26.33
CA ARG A 5 42.93 16.08 26.13
C ARG A 5 41.59 16.21 25.40
N GLN A 6 41.50 15.65 24.19
CA GLN A 6 40.26 15.61 23.44
C GLN A 6 39.13 14.89 24.21
N PRO A 7 37.87 15.32 24.05
CA PRO A 7 36.73 14.68 24.71
C PRO A 7 36.55 13.25 24.17
N PRO A 8 36.13 12.30 25.02
CA PRO A 8 36.08 10.87 24.70
C PRO A 8 35.06 10.48 23.61
N ASP A 9 34.23 11.41 23.14
CA ASP A 9 33.17 11.15 22.16
C ASP A 9 33.59 11.39 20.70
N LEU A 10 34.83 11.84 20.44
CA LEU A 10 35.34 12.06 19.08
C LEU A 10 36.51 11.10 18.82
N VAL A 11 36.18 9.90 18.33
CA VAL A 11 37.15 9.00 17.72
C VAL A 11 37.40 9.49 16.29
N GLU A 12 38.48 10.23 16.09
CA GLU A 12 38.97 10.62 14.77
C GLU A 12 39.48 9.37 14.04
N GLY A 13 38.60 8.78 13.21
CA GLY A 13 38.85 7.52 12.51
C GLY A 13 37.60 6.86 11.89
N ALA A 14 36.39 7.38 12.11
CA ALA A 14 35.13 6.77 11.67
C ALA A 14 34.71 7.07 10.20
N THR A 15 35.63 7.34 9.27
CA THR A 15 35.28 7.54 7.85
C THR A 15 36.24 6.89 6.84
N SER A 16 37.01 5.88 7.25
CA SER A 16 37.84 5.12 6.30
C SER A 16 37.55 3.64 6.41
N GLY A 17 36.50 3.22 5.69
CA GLY A 17 36.26 1.84 5.32
C GLY A 17 35.54 1.01 6.37
N ASP A 18 34.21 1.08 6.37
CA ASP A 18 33.28 -0.06 6.50
C ASP A 18 31.82 0.45 6.51
N VAL A 19 31.32 0.94 5.37
CA VAL A 19 29.92 1.43 5.25
C VAL A 19 29.11 0.61 4.23
N GLU A 20 29.62 -0.55 3.78
CA GLU A 20 28.95 -1.34 2.74
C GLU A 20 28.42 -2.71 3.18
N ASP A 21 28.59 -3.15 4.44
CA ASP A 21 28.16 -4.50 4.86
C ASP A 21 27.41 -4.57 6.21
N GLU A 22 26.38 -3.73 6.45
CA GLU A 22 25.47 -3.95 7.61
C GLU A 22 23.99 -3.68 7.33
N VAL A 23 23.52 -4.01 6.12
CA VAL A 23 22.07 -4.12 5.83
C VAL A 23 21.58 -5.57 5.94
N HIS A 24 22.20 -6.36 6.82
CA HIS A 24 21.78 -7.72 7.12
C HIS A 24 21.19 -7.73 8.54
N PRO A 25 19.90 -8.05 8.73
CA PRO A 25 19.28 -8.09 10.06
C PRO A 25 19.73 -9.35 10.79
N THR A 26 21.01 -9.42 11.18
CA THR A 26 21.52 -10.47 12.05
C THR A 26 21.42 -9.96 13.48
N ALA A 27 20.48 -10.53 14.23
CA ALA A 27 20.23 -10.17 15.61
C ALA A 27 21.52 -10.31 16.46
N LYS A 28 22.08 -9.19 16.92
CA LYS A 28 23.37 -9.10 17.63
C LYS A 28 23.33 -9.64 19.07
N SER A 29 22.14 -9.94 19.62
CA SER A 29 21.97 -10.51 20.97
C SER A 29 21.02 -11.72 21.00
N ALA A 30 21.14 -12.56 22.04
CA ALA A 30 20.22 -13.67 22.29
C ALA A 30 18.79 -13.18 22.58
N GLU A 31 18.67 -12.02 23.22
CA GLU A 31 17.36 -11.40 23.49
C GLU A 31 16.71 -10.88 22.20
N ASP A 32 17.50 -10.36 21.25
CA ASP A 32 16.99 -9.91 19.93
C ASP A 32 16.51 -11.09 19.09
N ARG A 33 17.16 -12.25 19.17
CA ARG A 33 16.67 -13.48 18.51
C ARG A 33 15.35 -13.95 19.10
N LYS A 34 15.19 -13.84 20.41
CA LYS A 34 13.94 -14.18 21.11
C LYS A 34 12.83 -13.20 20.78
N ALA A 35 13.14 -11.90 20.72
CA ALA A 35 12.20 -10.86 20.33
C ALA A 35 11.77 -11.01 18.86
N ALA A 36 12.72 -11.25 17.95
CA ALA A 36 12.43 -11.54 16.54
C ALA A 36 11.59 -12.82 16.38
N ALA A 37 11.88 -13.88 17.15
CA ALA A 37 11.07 -15.09 17.15
C ALA A 37 9.65 -14.86 17.71
N ALA A 38 9.50 -13.99 18.72
CA ALA A 38 8.18 -13.63 19.24
C ALA A 38 7.35 -12.81 18.25
N LEU A 39 7.99 -11.87 17.54
CA LEU A 39 7.33 -11.11 16.47
C LEU A 39 6.99 -11.98 15.26
N SER A 40 7.89 -12.90 14.87
CA SER A 40 7.63 -13.85 13.78
C SER A 40 6.47 -14.80 14.08
N LYS A 41 6.27 -15.18 15.35
CA LYS A 41 5.11 -15.98 15.80
C LYS A 41 3.78 -15.20 15.80
N LEU A 42 3.83 -13.87 15.79
CA LEU A 42 2.64 -13.02 15.67
C LEU A 42 2.22 -12.86 14.20
N ASP A 43 3.19 -12.87 13.28
CA ASP A 43 2.97 -12.71 11.83
C ASP A 43 2.58 -14.03 11.13
N THR A 44 2.87 -15.19 11.77
CA THR A 44 2.18 -16.43 11.44
C THR A 44 0.73 -16.29 11.88
N HIS A 45 -0.09 -15.74 11.00
CA HIS A 45 -1.54 -15.76 11.08
C HIS A 45 -1.97 -17.15 11.59
N ALA A 46 -2.83 -17.18 12.60
CA ALA A 46 -3.33 -18.36 13.27
C ALA A 46 -4.04 -19.33 12.30
N ASP A 47 -3.28 -20.04 11.48
CA ASP A 47 -3.78 -21.01 10.51
C ASP A 47 -3.64 -22.46 11.01
N ASP A 48 -3.01 -22.67 12.18
CA ASP A 48 -3.04 -23.98 12.82
C ASP A 48 -3.18 -23.82 14.34
N GLU A 49 -4.06 -24.65 14.90
CA GLU A 49 -4.48 -24.68 16.30
C GLU A 49 -5.59 -23.69 16.70
N ALA A 50 -6.81 -24.15 16.44
CA ALA A 50 -8.02 -23.73 17.13
C ALA A 50 -7.77 -23.50 18.63
N ALA A 51 -7.59 -22.23 19.02
CA ALA A 51 -7.66 -21.83 20.42
C ALA A 51 -9.06 -22.24 20.94
N PRO A 52 -9.16 -23.15 21.92
CA PRO A 52 -10.45 -23.56 22.45
C PRO A 52 -10.96 -22.43 23.35
N GLY A 53 -11.77 -21.53 22.80
CA GLY A 53 -12.37 -20.45 23.59
C GLY A 53 -12.84 -19.22 22.82
N ARG A 54 -12.65 -19.15 21.50
CA ARG A 54 -13.38 -18.17 20.68
C ARG A 54 -14.44 -18.91 19.90
N GLU A 55 -15.66 -18.92 20.44
CA GLU A 55 -16.87 -19.18 19.65
C GLU A 55 -16.98 -18.07 18.61
N VAL A 56 -16.27 -18.24 17.50
CA VAL A 56 -16.38 -17.35 16.35
C VAL A 56 -17.66 -17.76 15.63
N ASP A 57 -18.66 -16.89 15.65
CA ASP A 57 -19.86 -17.06 14.84
C ASP A 57 -19.47 -16.93 13.35
N GLN A 58 -19.25 -18.09 12.72
CA GLN A 58 -18.87 -18.19 11.32
C GLN A 58 -19.92 -17.61 10.38
N GLU A 59 -21.20 -17.57 10.80
CA GLU A 59 -22.28 -16.96 10.03
C GLU A 59 -22.18 -15.44 10.11
N ALA A 60 -21.94 -14.87 11.30
CA ALA A 60 -21.67 -13.44 11.46
C ALA A 60 -20.42 -13.01 10.68
N VAL A 61 -19.35 -13.81 10.68
CA VAL A 61 -18.14 -13.54 9.89
C VAL A 61 -18.44 -13.61 8.39
N LYS A 62 -19.14 -14.64 7.92
CA LYS A 62 -19.52 -14.78 6.51
C LYS A 62 -20.42 -13.62 6.06
N ASN A 63 -21.35 -13.20 6.91
CA ASN A 63 -22.25 -12.10 6.64
C ASN A 63 -21.49 -10.76 6.64
N ALA A 64 -20.58 -10.55 7.60
CA ALA A 64 -19.68 -9.40 7.63
C ALA A 64 -18.74 -9.36 6.42
N MET A 65 -18.20 -10.51 5.98
CA MET A 65 -17.37 -10.60 4.77
C MET A 65 -18.16 -10.35 3.49
N ASN A 66 -19.40 -10.84 3.41
CA ASN A 66 -20.30 -10.51 2.29
C ASN A 66 -20.66 -9.01 2.28
N ALA A 67 -20.91 -8.43 3.45
CA ALA A 67 -21.16 -7.00 3.60
C ALA A 67 -19.92 -6.16 3.26
N LEU A 68 -18.73 -6.61 3.63
CA LEU A 68 -17.46 -5.94 3.33
C LEU A 68 -17.08 -6.07 1.84
N GLY A 69 -17.37 -7.22 1.22
CA GLY A 69 -17.23 -7.41 -0.23
C GLY A 69 -18.21 -6.57 -1.06
N GLY A 70 -19.28 -6.06 -0.43
CA GLY A 70 -20.26 -5.15 -1.02
C GLY A 70 -20.20 -3.71 -0.52
N GLY A 71 -19.32 -3.37 0.41
CA GLY A 71 -19.39 -2.14 1.21
C GLY A 71 -18.03 -1.50 1.42
N GLY A 72 -17.55 -0.78 0.42
CA GLY A 72 -16.32 0.00 0.51
C GLY A 72 -16.12 0.87 -0.72
N ALA A 73 -16.32 2.18 -0.52
CA ALA A 73 -16.27 3.29 -1.47
C ALA A 73 -17.48 3.40 -2.39
N ASP A 74 -18.12 4.57 -2.32
CA ASP A 74 -19.05 5.18 -3.25
C ASP A 74 -18.82 4.77 -4.71
N LYS A 75 -19.30 3.58 -5.09
CA LYS A 75 -19.63 3.29 -6.47
C LYS A 75 -20.90 4.07 -6.74
N LYS A 76 -20.75 5.38 -6.99
CA LYS A 76 -21.65 6.15 -7.84
C LYS A 76 -22.02 5.20 -8.95
N GLU A 77 -23.27 4.75 -8.98
CA GLU A 77 -23.72 3.62 -9.81
C GLU A 77 -23.15 3.80 -11.21
N THR A 78 -22.04 3.12 -11.51
CA THR A 78 -21.56 3.01 -12.87
C THR A 78 -22.57 2.06 -13.47
N LYS A 79 -23.70 2.63 -13.92
CA LYS A 79 -24.61 2.00 -14.87
C LYS A 79 -23.72 1.27 -15.87
N LYS A 80 -24.13 0.11 -16.38
CA LYS A 80 -23.41 -0.56 -17.46
C LYS A 80 -23.44 0.34 -18.71
N VAL A 81 -22.60 1.37 -18.71
CA VAL A 81 -22.39 2.32 -19.78
C VAL A 81 -21.53 1.60 -20.80
N LYS A 82 -22.08 1.48 -22.01
CA LYS A 82 -21.30 0.97 -23.14
C LYS A 82 -20.33 2.07 -23.53
N VAL A 83 -19.06 1.79 -23.38
CA VAL A 83 -17.98 2.70 -23.75
C VAL A 83 -17.46 2.27 -25.11
N ASP A 84 -17.27 3.22 -26.02
CA ASP A 84 -16.70 2.94 -27.33
C ASP A 84 -15.17 2.74 -27.25
N ALA A 85 -14.64 1.80 -28.04
CA ALA A 85 -13.21 1.50 -28.04
C ALA A 85 -12.37 2.64 -28.65
N ALA A 86 -12.92 3.37 -29.63
CA ALA A 86 -12.27 4.53 -30.22
C ALA A 86 -12.13 5.67 -29.21
N ASP A 87 -13.18 5.91 -28.40
CA ASP A 87 -13.14 6.92 -27.34
C ASP A 87 -12.10 6.56 -26.26
N VAL A 88 -12.00 5.27 -25.89
CA VAL A 88 -10.96 4.83 -24.95
C VAL A 88 -9.56 5.07 -25.52
N ASN A 89 -9.31 4.73 -26.78
CA ASN A 89 -8.00 4.94 -27.40
C ASN A 89 -7.66 6.43 -27.52
N LEU A 90 -8.63 7.27 -27.91
CA LEU A 90 -8.45 8.72 -27.98
C LEU A 90 -8.01 9.31 -26.64
N LEU A 91 -8.67 8.91 -25.55
CA LEU A 91 -8.33 9.40 -24.20
C LEU A 91 -6.97 8.86 -23.70
N VAL A 92 -6.58 7.66 -24.13
CA VAL A 92 -5.25 7.11 -23.83
C VAL A 92 -4.15 7.91 -24.52
N GLU A 93 -4.37 8.28 -25.79
CA GLU A 93 -3.38 9.00 -26.60
C GLU A 93 -3.29 10.50 -26.23
N GLU A 94 -4.42 11.19 -26.09
CA GLU A 94 -4.44 12.65 -25.92
C GLU A 94 -4.25 13.11 -24.46
N LEU A 95 -4.72 12.33 -23.48
CA LEU A 95 -4.59 12.65 -22.06
C LEU A 95 -3.50 11.83 -21.35
N GLU A 96 -2.76 11.02 -22.10
CA GLU A 96 -1.71 10.11 -21.60
C GLU A 96 -2.19 9.22 -20.44
N LEU A 97 -3.46 8.81 -20.48
CA LEU A 97 -4.06 7.97 -19.46
C LEU A 97 -3.80 6.49 -19.75
N SER A 98 -3.69 5.68 -18.69
CA SER A 98 -3.73 4.24 -18.86
C SER A 98 -5.14 3.80 -19.31
N LYS A 99 -5.22 2.73 -20.11
CA LYS A 99 -6.50 2.14 -20.57
C LYS A 99 -7.56 1.95 -19.48
N PRO A 100 -7.25 1.46 -18.25
CA PRO A 100 -8.25 1.38 -17.19
C PRO A 100 -8.77 2.75 -16.74
N ARG A 101 -7.89 3.76 -16.60
CA ARG A 101 -8.27 5.12 -16.18
C ARG A 101 -9.13 5.82 -17.23
N ALA A 102 -8.79 5.71 -18.51
CA ALA A 102 -9.61 6.24 -19.60
C ALA A 102 -11.02 5.60 -19.61
N THR A 103 -11.09 4.29 -19.37
CA THR A 103 -12.38 3.57 -19.32
C THR A 103 -13.23 4.00 -18.11
N GLU A 104 -12.61 4.22 -16.95
CA GLU A 104 -13.28 4.74 -15.76
C GLU A 104 -13.80 6.16 -15.97
N LEU A 105 -12.97 7.04 -16.55
CA LEU A 105 -13.33 8.41 -16.87
C LEU A 105 -14.54 8.46 -17.82
N LEU A 106 -14.55 7.64 -18.88
CA LEU A 106 -15.71 7.55 -19.77
C LEU A 106 -16.96 7.02 -19.06
N LYS A 107 -16.83 6.01 -18.19
CA LYS A 107 -17.98 5.49 -17.42
C LYS A 107 -18.55 6.51 -16.44
N ALA A 108 -17.72 7.38 -15.88
CA ALA A 108 -18.14 8.43 -14.96
C ALA A 108 -18.98 9.52 -15.64
N HIS A 109 -18.86 9.65 -16.97
CA HIS A 109 -19.53 10.64 -17.81
C HIS A 109 -20.42 9.97 -18.88
N ASP A 110 -21.08 8.85 -18.53
CA ASP A 110 -22.05 8.14 -19.38
C ASP A 110 -21.56 7.79 -20.81
N GLY A 111 -20.24 7.63 -20.98
CA GLY A 111 -19.59 7.28 -22.25
C GLY A 111 -19.35 8.47 -23.16
N ASN A 112 -19.54 9.71 -22.68
CA ASN A 112 -19.35 10.93 -23.46
C ASN A 112 -17.90 11.43 -23.37
N ALA A 113 -17.10 11.16 -24.41
CA ALA A 113 -15.70 11.58 -24.46
C ALA A 113 -15.50 13.10 -24.33
N LEU A 114 -16.36 13.92 -24.95
CA LEU A 114 -16.21 15.38 -24.89
C LEU A 114 -16.47 15.94 -23.49
N GLU A 115 -17.49 15.43 -22.81
CA GLU A 115 -17.79 15.84 -21.44
C GLU A 115 -16.70 15.38 -20.48
N ALA A 116 -16.22 14.14 -20.67
CA ALA A 116 -15.16 13.56 -19.87
C ALA A 116 -13.83 14.35 -20.00
N MET A 117 -13.43 14.71 -21.23
CA MET A 117 -12.24 15.53 -21.47
C MET A 117 -12.39 16.94 -20.88
N ARG A 118 -13.57 17.55 -21.03
CA ARG A 118 -13.84 18.88 -20.45
C ARG A 118 -13.73 18.87 -18.93
N ALA A 119 -14.32 17.87 -18.29
CA ALA A 119 -14.27 17.70 -16.84
C ALA A 119 -12.82 17.48 -16.37
N TYR A 120 -12.06 16.64 -17.07
CA TYR A 120 -10.66 16.34 -16.72
C TYR A 120 -9.73 17.56 -16.79
N LEU A 121 -10.00 18.49 -17.71
CA LEU A 121 -9.20 19.71 -17.89
C LEU A 121 -9.61 20.86 -16.97
N GLN A 122 -10.70 20.71 -16.19
CA GLN A 122 -11.06 21.73 -15.22
C GLN A 122 -10.06 21.72 -14.06
N PRO A 123 -9.52 22.88 -13.66
CA PRO A 123 -8.59 22.91 -12.55
C PRO A 123 -9.32 22.76 -11.20
N ASP A 124 -8.67 22.08 -10.26
CA ASP A 124 -9.09 22.01 -8.86
C ASP A 124 -8.60 23.26 -8.11
N PHE A 125 -9.40 24.33 -8.10
CA PHE A 125 -9.15 25.55 -7.32
C PHE A 125 -10.32 25.88 -6.40
#